data_AF-A0A2D6PAL8-F1
#
_entry.id   AF-A0A2D6PAL8-F1
#
_cell.length_a   1.000
_cell.length_b   1.000
_cell.length_c   1.000
_cell.angle_alpha   90.00
_cell.angle_beta   90.00
_cell.angle_gamma   90.00
#
_symmetry.space_group_name_H-M   'P 1'
#
loop_
_entity.id
_entity.type
_entity.pdbx_description
1 polymer ?
#
loop_
_entity_poly.entity_id
_entity_poly.type
_entity_poly.pdbx_seq_one_letter_code
_entity_poly.pdbx_strand_id
1 'polypeptide(L)' 'MSWGLIPWSQLTHKKMTYQQLLEQLQALSPQQLNQTATLYSIKDDEFVPVYSGDFTDEEDQVLDSNHFVITF' A
#
# COMPACT_ATOMS: atom_id res chain seq x y z
N MET A 1 8.21 1.08 22.83
CA MET A 1 7.53 2.07 21.97
C MET A 1 6.07 1.68 21.91
N SER A 2 5.18 2.54 22.40
CA SER A 2 3.74 2.26 22.46
C SER A 2 3.20 2.41 21.04
N TRP A 3 2.86 1.29 20.41
CA TRP A 3 2.01 1.27 19.22
C TRP A 3 0.60 1.69 19.67
N GLY A 4 0.39 3.00 19.77
CA GLY A 4 -0.98 3.52 19.83
C GLY A 4 -1.65 3.07 18.55
N LEU A 5 -2.67 2.22 18.67
CA LEU A 5 -3.61 1.91 17.60
C LEU A 5 -4.08 3.25 17.03
N ILE A 6 -3.45 3.71 15.95
CA ILE A 6 -3.94 4.87 15.22
C ILE A 6 -5.32 4.44 14.75
N PRO A 7 -6.41 5.10 15.17
CA PRO A 7 -7.72 4.73 14.70
C PRO A 7 -7.69 4.81 13.18
N TRP A 8 -7.88 3.70 12.48
CA TRP A 8 -7.84 3.65 11.02
C TRP A 8 -8.78 4.67 10.38
N SER A 9 -9.85 5.02 11.10
CA SER A 9 -10.77 6.11 10.80
C SER A 9 -10.15 7.51 10.70
N GLN A 10 -8.93 7.73 11.21
CA GLN A 10 -8.17 8.98 11.11
C GLN A 10 -7.16 8.99 9.95
N LEU A 11 -6.83 7.83 9.37
CA LEU A 11 -5.94 7.70 8.20
C LEU A 11 -6.68 7.90 6.86
N THR A 12 -8.01 7.93 6.89
CA THR A 12 -8.95 8.00 5.75
C THR A 12 -8.73 9.16 4.78
N HIS A 13 -7.89 10.16 5.11
CA HIS A 13 -7.64 11.31 4.25
C HIS A 13 -6.19 11.54 3.84
N LYS A 14 -5.22 10.76 4.34
CA LYS A 14 -3.80 10.98 4.01
C LYS A 14 -3.29 9.90 3.07
N LYS A 15 -3.37 10.20 1.77
CA LYS A 15 -2.69 9.40 0.73
C LYS A 15 -1.18 9.56 0.91
N MET A 16 -0.44 8.45 0.93
CA MET A 16 1.02 8.47 0.90
C MET A 16 1.52 8.43 -0.55
N THR A 17 2.70 9.01 -0.80
CA THR A 17 3.38 8.85 -2.09
C THR A 17 4.17 7.55 -2.13
N TYR A 18 4.56 7.09 -3.32
CA TYR A 18 5.44 5.92 -3.47
C TYR A 18 6.79 6.08 -2.76
N GLN A 19 7.32 7.31 -2.69
CA GLN A 19 8.53 7.59 -1.92
C GLN A 19 8.32 7.33 -0.42
N GLN A 20 7.20 7.78 0.14
CA GLN A 20 6.88 7.55 1.56
C GLN A 20 6.65 6.06 1.86
N LEU A 21 6.01 5.34 0.93
CA LEU A 21 5.87 3.89 1.03
C LEU A 21 7.24 3.19 1.03
N LEU A 22 8.15 3.58 0.13
CA LEU A 22 9.49 3.04 0.07
C LEU A 22 10.27 3.28 1.37
N GLU A 23 10.21 4.49 1.92
CA GLU A 23 10.85 4.84 3.19
C GLU A 23 10.34 3.95 4.34
N GLN A 24 9.04 3.66 4.38
CA GLN A 24 8.46 2.75 5.38
C GLN A 24 8.92 1.30 5.19
N LEU A 25 8.96 0.81 3.95
CA LEU A 25 9.44 -0.53 3.64
C LEU A 25 10.93 -0.70 4.00
N GLN A 26 11.76 0.31 3.72
CA GLN A 26 13.19 0.29 4.06
C GLN A 26 13.46 0.30 5.57
N ALA A 27 12.51 0.78 6.37
CA ALA A 27 12.62 0.79 7.83
C ALA A 27 12.26 -0.56 8.47
N LEU A 28 11.72 -1.52 7.71
CA LEU A 28 11.36 -2.85 8.22
C LEU A 28 12.58 -3.72 8.50
N SER A 29 12.45 -4.62 9.48
CA SER A 29 13.49 -5.61 9.74
C SER A 29 13.56 -6.67 8.62
N PRO A 30 14.70 -7.37 8.45
CA PRO A 30 14.80 -8.47 7.49
C PRO A 30 13.73 -9.55 7.69
N GLN A 31 13.31 -9.80 8.94
CA GLN A 31 12.25 -10.77 9.24
C GLN A 31 10.89 -10.27 8.74
N GLN A 32 10.59 -8.98 8.90
CA GLN A 32 9.35 -8.36 8.42
C GLN A 32 9.31 -8.28 6.90
N LEU A 33 10.43 -7.98 6.24
CA LEU A 33 10.55 -7.96 4.78
C LEU A 33 10.32 -9.33 4.12
N ASN A 34 10.49 -10.42 4.88
CA ASN A 34 10.21 -11.78 4.41
C ASN A 34 8.75 -12.23 4.66
N GLN A 35 7.90 -11.38 5.23
CA GLN A 35 6.47 -11.67 5.37
C GLN A 35 5.72 -11.40 4.06
N THR A 36 4.55 -12.02 3.89
CA THR A 36 3.69 -11.76 2.74
C THR A 36 3.23 -10.30 2.73
N ALA A 37 3.57 -9.57 1.67
CA ALA A 37 3.09 -8.21 1.46
C ALA A 37 1.56 -8.21 1.41
N THR A 38 0.93 -7.37 2.22
CA THR A 38 -0.53 -7.38 2.44
C THR A 38 -1.03 -5.94 2.47
N LEU A 39 -2.10 -5.65 1.72
CA LEU A 39 -2.84 -4.40 1.77
C LEU A 39 -4.09 -4.58 2.62
N TYR A 40 -4.56 -3.49 3.23
CA TYR A 40 -5.82 -3.48 3.96
C TYR A 40 -6.86 -2.76 3.11
N SER A 41 -7.91 -3.48 2.68
CA SER A 41 -9.06 -2.91 1.98
C SER A 41 -10.01 -2.29 3.00
N ILE A 42 -10.07 -0.95 3.05
CA ILE A 42 -11.02 -0.23 3.92
C ILE A 42 -12.47 -0.52 3.50
N LYS A 43 -12.71 -0.76 2.21
CA LYS A 43 -14.05 -1.02 1.67
C LYS A 43 -14.60 -2.35 2.16
N ASP A 44 -13.76 -3.37 2.15
CA ASP A 44 -14.15 -4.74 2.47
C ASP A 44 -13.80 -5.13 3.92
N ASP A 45 -13.12 -4.24 4.65
CA ASP A 45 -12.62 -4.43 6.04
C ASP A 45 -11.73 -5.68 6.18
N GLU A 46 -10.93 -5.97 5.16
CA GLU A 46 -10.13 -7.20 5.06
C GLU A 46 -8.68 -6.94 4.68
N PHE A 47 -7.82 -7.89 5.06
CA PHE A 47 -6.41 -7.93 4.68
C PHE A 47 -6.23 -8.81 3.44
N VAL A 48 -5.79 -8.21 2.34
CA VAL A 48 -5.65 -8.85 1.02
C VAL A 48 -4.16 -8.95 0.64
N PRO A 49 -3.68 -10.12 0.20
CA PRO A 49 -2.29 -10.29 -0.20
C PRO A 49 -2.00 -9.51 -1.48
N VAL A 50 -0.78 -8.99 -1.59
CA VAL A 50 -0.29 -8.36 -2.83
C VAL A 50 0.18 -9.44 -3.80
N TYR A 51 -0.30 -9.37 -5.04
CA TYR A 51 0.08 -10.32 -6.09
C TYR A 51 1.18 -9.77 -7.00
N SER A 52 1.04 -8.55 -7.50
CA SER A 52 2.05 -7.92 -8.37
C SER A 52 2.05 -6.40 -8.28
N GLY A 53 3.14 -5.78 -8.73
CA GLY A 53 3.15 -4.37 -9.10
C GLY A 53 3.14 -4.27 -10.63
N ASP A 54 2.34 -3.36 -11.17
CA ASP A 54 2.23 -3.13 -12.61
C ASP A 54 2.13 -1.63 -12.91
N PHE A 55 2.09 -1.26 -14.18
CA PHE A 55 1.83 0.10 -14.64
C PHE A 55 0.51 0.16 -15.40
N THR A 56 -0.22 1.26 -15.24
CA THR A 56 -1.40 1.54 -16.06
C THR A 56 -0.97 1.69 -17.52
N ASP A 57 -1.69 1.02 -18.41
CA ASP A 57 -1.55 1.17 -19.85
C ASP A 57 -2.34 2.37 -20.37
N GLU A 58 -2.09 2.76 -21.63
CA GLU A 58 -2.71 3.93 -22.24
C GLU A 58 -4.20 3.74 -22.56
N GLU A 59 -4.73 2.51 -22.45
CA GLU A 59 -6.07 2.19 -22.93
C GLU A 59 -7.16 2.25 -21.86
N ASP A 60 -6.84 2.25 -20.55
CA ASP A 60 -7.86 2.27 -19.49
C ASP A 60 -7.63 3.26 -18.32
N GLN A 61 -8.42 4.33 -18.37
CA GLN A 61 -9.16 5.01 -17.29
C GLN A 61 -8.46 5.71 -16.09
N VAL A 62 -8.95 6.94 -15.84
CA VAL A 62 -8.87 7.82 -14.63
C VAL A 62 -7.47 8.22 -14.15
N LEU A 63 -6.45 7.38 -14.31
CA LEU A 63 -5.07 7.63 -13.93
C LEU A 63 -4.22 7.97 -15.16
N ASP A 64 -3.10 8.67 -14.91
CA ASP A 64 -2.12 8.96 -15.96
C ASP A 64 -1.53 7.66 -16.51
N SER A 65 -1.17 7.65 -17.81
CA SER A 65 -0.40 6.56 -18.41
C SER A 65 0.92 6.37 -17.65
N ASN A 66 1.37 5.12 -17.48
CA ASN A 66 2.59 4.78 -16.75
C ASN A 66 2.53 5.11 -15.23
N HIS A 67 1.34 5.07 -14.63
CA HIS A 67 1.18 5.14 -13.18
C HIS A 67 1.41 3.74 -12.59
N PHE A 68 2.40 3.62 -11.69
CA PHE A 68 2.61 2.36 -10.97
C PHE A 68 1.38 2.04 -10.11
N VAL A 69 0.98 0.78 -10.04
CA VAL A 69 -0.13 0.27 -9.24
C VAL A 69 0.27 -1.04 -8.57
N ILE A 70 -0.36 -1.35 -7.44
CA ILE A 70 -0.19 -2.61 -6.74
C ILE A 70 -1.51 -3.38 -6.86
N THR A 71 -1.45 -4.60 -7.39
CA THR A 71 -2.60 -5.49 -7.56
C THR A 71 -2.76 -6.40 -6.34
N PHE A 72 -4.00 -6.65 -5.97
CA PHE A 72 -4.42 -7.45 -4.82
C PHE A 72 -5.72 -8.19 -5.13
#